data_AF-A0A377K3L0-F1
#
_entry.id   AF-A0A377K3L0-F1
#
_cell.length_a   1.000
_cell.length_b   1.000
_cell.length_c   1.000
_cell.angle_alpha   90.00
_cell.angle_beta   90.00
_cell.angle_gamma   90.00
#
_symmetry.space_group_name_H-M   'P 1'
#
loop_
_entity.id
_entity.type
_entity.pdbx_description
1 polymer ?
#
loop_
_entity_poly.entity_id
_entity_poly.type
_entity_poly.pdbx_seq_one_letter_code
_entity_poly.pdbx_strand_id
1 'polypeptide(L)' 'MLLPTITIIQAMSGIMMETGYPDAPPVRVGTSLADLCGGVYLFSGIVSALYGREKSQRGAHVDIAMFDATLSFLEHGLMA' A
#
# COMPACT_ATOMS: atom_id res chain seq x y z
N MET A 1 -15.00 -10.97 6.98
CA MET A 1 -15.31 -10.84 5.54
C MET A 1 -14.70 -9.55 4.97
N LEU A 2 -13.38 -9.35 5.15
CA LEU A 2 -12.61 -8.18 4.65
C LEU A 2 -11.92 -8.45 3.30
N LEU A 3 -12.13 -9.66 2.74
CA LEU A 3 -11.46 -10.14 1.53
C LEU A 3 -11.68 -9.33 0.24
N PRO A 4 -12.84 -8.68 -0.04
CA PRO A 4 -13.01 -8.05 -1.35
C PRO A 4 -12.09 -6.85 -1.53
N THR A 5 -11.96 -5.96 -0.55
CA THR A 5 -11.22 -4.70 -0.71
C THR A 5 -9.72 -4.92 -0.90
N ILE A 6 -9.11 -5.80 -0.11
CA ILE A 6 -7.68 -6.13 -0.22
C ILE A 6 -7.36 -6.71 -1.60
N THR A 7 -8.22 -7.63 -2.06
CA THR A 7 -8.05 -8.32 -3.35
C THR A 7 -8.28 -7.33 -4.50
N ILE A 8 -9.29 -6.47 -4.40
CA ILE A 8 -9.53 -5.41 -5.40
C ILE A 8 -8.33 -4.49 -5.51
N ILE A 9 -7.75 -4.03 -4.39
CA ILE A 9 -6.60 -3.13 -4.41
C ILE A 9 -5.35 -3.81 -4.99
N GLN A 10 -5.09 -5.07 -4.64
CA GLN A 10 -3.98 -5.82 -5.25
C GLN A 10 -4.19 -6.02 -6.77
N ALA A 11 -5.42 -6.30 -7.20
CA ALA A 11 -5.72 -6.44 -8.62
C ALA A 11 -5.54 -5.11 -9.36
N MET A 12 -6.08 -4.01 -8.82
CA MET A 12 -6.03 -2.69 -9.46
C MET A 12 -4.64 -2.08 -9.47
N SER A 13 -3.81 -2.36 -8.45
CA SER A 13 -2.45 -1.79 -8.39
C SER A 13 -1.53 -2.39 -9.45
N GLY A 14 -1.83 -3.60 -9.94
CA GLY A 14 -0.98 -4.33 -10.89
C GLY A 14 -0.08 -5.37 -10.23
N ILE A 15 0.00 -5.41 -8.89
CA ILE A 15 0.88 -6.36 -8.18
C ILE A 15 0.50 -7.82 -8.44
N MET A 16 -0.77 -8.11 -8.76
CA MET A 16 -1.17 -9.47 -9.17
C MET A 16 -0.57 -9.91 -10.50
N MET A 17 -0.34 -8.97 -11.44
CA MET A 17 0.29 -9.30 -12.73
C MET A 17 1.78 -9.63 -12.55
N GLU A 18 2.44 -8.96 -11.61
CA GLU A 18 3.84 -9.19 -11.27
C GLU A 18 4.06 -10.44 -10.37
N THR A 19 3.00 -10.99 -9.80
CA THR A 19 3.08 -12.13 -8.89
C THR A 19 2.64 -13.40 -9.59
N GLY A 20 3.54 -14.39 -9.69
CA GLY A 20 3.23 -15.70 -10.27
C GLY A 20 4.37 -16.26 -11.11
N TYR A 21 4.05 -17.28 -11.91
CA TYR A 21 4.95 -17.76 -12.97
C TYR A 21 4.60 -17.07 -14.30
N PRO A 22 5.57 -16.81 -15.19
CA PRO A 22 5.34 -16.05 -16.42
C PRO A 22 4.19 -16.55 -17.32
N ASP A 23 4.00 -17.87 -17.38
CA ASP A 23 2.98 -18.51 -18.21
C ASP A 23 1.71 -18.90 -17.43
N ALA A 24 1.59 -18.46 -16.18
CA ALA A 24 0.43 -18.71 -15.34
C ALA A 24 -0.45 -17.45 -15.22
N PRO A 25 -1.76 -17.59 -14.92
CA PRO A 25 -2.61 -16.45 -14.65
C PRO A 25 -2.10 -15.61 -13.46
N PRO A 26 -2.37 -14.28 -13.45
CA PRO A 26 -2.08 -13.40 -12.32
C PRO A 26 -2.60 -13.98 -10.99
N VAL A 27 -1.77 -13.95 -9.95
CA VAL A 27 -2.15 -14.48 -8.63
C VAL A 27 -2.03 -13.42 -7.53
N ARG A 28 -2.96 -13.47 -6.58
CA ARG A 28 -2.93 -12.65 -5.37
C ARG A 28 -1.67 -12.96 -4.56
N VAL A 29 -1.06 -11.94 -3.97
CA VAL A 29 -0.01 -12.14 -2.96
C VAL A 29 -0.61 -12.88 -1.75
N GLY A 30 0.10 -13.89 -1.25
CA GLY A 30 -0.41 -14.81 -0.21
C GLY A 30 -0.79 -14.14 1.12
N THR A 31 -0.34 -12.89 1.36
CA THR A 31 -0.65 -12.11 2.56
C THR A 31 -1.57 -10.92 2.26
N SER A 32 -2.00 -10.21 3.31
CA SER A 32 -2.76 -8.96 3.18
C SER A 32 -1.85 -7.77 2.83
N LEU A 33 -1.22 -7.82 1.66
CA LEU A 33 -0.18 -6.86 1.28
C LEU A 33 -0.68 -5.41 1.34
N ALA A 34 -1.86 -5.12 0.78
CA ALA A 34 -2.42 -3.76 0.76
C ALA A 34 -2.70 -3.21 2.17
N ASP A 35 -3.16 -4.05 3.11
CA ASP A 35 -3.36 -3.63 4.51
C ASP A 35 -2.04 -3.35 5.20
N LEU A 36 -1.03 -4.21 4.96
CA LEU A 36 0.29 -4.07 5.57
C LEU A 36 0.99 -2.80 5.06
N CYS A 37 0.96 -2.56 3.75
CA CYS A 37 1.49 -1.33 3.16
C CYS A 37 0.76 -0.11 3.72
N GLY A 38 -0.57 -0.09 3.71
CA GLY A 38 -1.37 0.98 4.30
C GLY A 38 -1.04 1.23 5.78
N GLY A 39 -0.89 0.17 6.57
CA GLY A 39 -0.56 0.25 7.99
C GLY A 39 0.84 0.83 8.26
N VAL A 40 1.85 0.42 7.50
CA VAL A 40 3.22 0.95 7.63
C VAL A 40 3.26 2.44 7.24
N TYR A 41 2.63 2.83 6.13
CA TYR A 41 2.57 4.23 5.74
C TYR A 41 1.75 5.09 6.70
N LEU A 42 0.67 4.56 7.27
CA LEU A 42 -0.10 5.24 8.30
C LEU A 42 0.73 5.48 9.57
N PHE A 43 1.46 4.46 10.03
CA PHE A 43 2.40 4.61 11.14
C PHE A 43 3.45 5.69 10.85
N SER A 44 4.10 5.63 9.69
CA SER A 44 5.09 6.61 9.27
C SER A 44 4.51 8.04 9.17
N GLY A 45 3.31 8.18 8.62
CA GLY A 45 2.60 9.45 8.52
C GLY A 45 2.24 10.04 9.89
N ILE A 46 1.76 9.20 10.82
CA ILE A 46 1.46 9.62 12.20
C ILE A 46 2.73 10.10 12.91
N VAL A 47 3.82 9.33 12.86
CA VAL A 47 5.09 9.72 13.51
C VAL A 47 5.63 11.01 12.89
N SER A 48 5.54 11.15 11.57
CA SER A 48 5.95 12.39 10.87
C SER A 48 5.10 13.60 11.29
N ALA A 49 3.79 13.43 11.43
CA ALA A 49 2.89 14.49 11.89
C ALA A 49 3.16 14.87 13.36
N LEU A 50 3.42 13.89 14.23
CA LEU A 50 3.80 14.13 15.63
C LEU A 50 5.12 14.89 15.72
N TYR A 51 6.12 14.49 14.93
CA TYR A 51 7.40 15.20 14.86
C TYR A 51 7.24 16.63 14.34
N GLY A 52 6.45 16.84 13.28
CA GLY A 52 6.14 18.18 12.76
C GLY A 52 5.36 19.05 13.76
N ARG A 53 4.52 18.44 14.60
CA ARG A 53 3.77 19.13 15.65
C ARG A 53 4.68 19.71 16.74
N GLU A 54 5.83 19.11 17.04
CA GLU A 54 6.77 19.63 18.05
C GLU A 54 7.14 21.09 17.78
N LYS A 55 7.40 21.44 16.52
CA LYS A 55 7.72 22.82 16.11
C LYS A 55 6.47 23.64 15.79
N SER A 56 5.51 23.08 15.06
CA SER A 56 4.36 23.84 14.55
C SER A 56 3.26 24.06 15.60
N GLN A 57 3.23 23.26 16.67
CA GLN A 57 2.18 23.22 17.69
C GLN A 57 0.77 23.01 17.12
N ARG A 58 0.67 22.41 15.93
CA ARG A 58 -0.58 22.13 15.23
C ARG A 58 -0.62 20.67 14.80
N GLY A 59 -1.81 20.06 14.89
CA GLY A 59 -2.06 18.76 14.27
C GLY A 59 -2.15 18.85 12.75
N ALA A 60 -2.10 17.69 12.09
CA ALA A 60 -2.28 17.53 10.65
C ALA A 60 -3.22 16.36 10.36
N HIS A 61 -3.93 16.42 9.25
CA HIS A 61 -4.67 15.29 8.71
C HIS A 61 -3.70 14.39 7.93
N VAL A 62 -3.61 13.12 8.32
CA VAL A 62 -2.77 12.10 7.65
C VAL A 62 -3.71 11.26 6.80
N ASP A 63 -3.63 11.43 5.48
CA ASP A 63 -4.45 10.70 4.51
C ASP A 63 -3.60 9.65 3.80
N ILE A 64 -4.01 8.39 3.87
CA ILE A 64 -3.28 7.23 3.35
C ILE A 64 -4.27 6.36 2.58
N ALA A 65 -4.06 6.26 1.27
CA ALA A 65 -4.75 5.31 0.44
C ALA A 65 -3.97 3.98 0.37
N MET A 66 -4.64 2.87 0.66
CA MET A 66 -4.06 1.53 0.49
C MET A 66 -3.60 1.27 -0.97
N PHE A 67 -4.25 1.90 -1.95
CA PHE A 67 -3.87 1.81 -3.35
C PHE A 67 -2.49 2.42 -3.61
N ASP A 68 -2.29 3.68 -3.22
CA ASP A 68 -1.02 4.39 -3.33
C ASP A 68 0.10 3.68 -2.58
N ALA A 69 -0.21 3.20 -1.37
CA ALA A 69 0.69 2.41 -0.55
C ALA A 69 1.12 1.08 -1.21
N THR A 70 0.24 0.46 -2.00
CA THR A 70 0.57 -0.77 -2.74
C THR A 70 1.36 -0.43 -4.02
N LEU A 71 1.03 0.67 -4.69
CA LEU A 71 1.76 1.17 -5.86
C LEU A 71 3.21 1.52 -5.57
N SER A 72 3.51 2.07 -4.39
CA SER A 72 4.90 2.39 -4.03
C SER A 72 5.81 1.16 -3.87
N PHE A 73 5.23 -0.06 -3.84
CA PHE A 73 5.95 -1.32 -3.77
C PHE A 73 6.14 -2.00 -5.15
N LEU A 74 5.63 -1.39 -6.24
CA LEU A 74 5.66 -1.93 -7.60
C LEU A 74 6.93 -1.55 -8.41
N GLU A 75 8.04 -1.26 -7.73
CA GLU A 75 9.28 -0.69 -8.28
C GLU A 75 9.64 -1.19 -9.69
N HIS A 76 9.88 -2.50 -9.85
CA HIS A 76 10.29 -3.08 -11.12
C HIS A 76 9.16 -3.10 -12.15
N GLY A 77 7.96 -3.53 -11.74
CA GLY A 77 6.79 -3.67 -12.61
C GLY A 77 6.28 -2.35 -13.18
N LEU A 78 6.67 -1.20 -12.60
CA LEU A 78 6.35 0.12 -13.15
C LEU A 78 7.31 0.57 -14.26
N MET A 79 8.53 0.02 -14.30
CA MET A 79 9.58 0.43 -15.25
C MET A 79 9.75 -0.53 -16.43
N ALA A 80 9.19 -1.74 -16.35
CA ALA A 80 9.16 -2.73 -17.42
C ALA A 80 8.07 -2.42 -18.45
#